data_AF-A0A9D7WQT5-F1
#
_entry.id   AF-A0A9D7WQT5-F1
#
_cell.length_a   1.000
_cell.length_b   1.000
_cell.length_c   1.000
_cell.angle_alpha   90.00
_cell.angle_beta   90.00
_cell.angle_gamma   90.00
#
_symmetry.space_group_name_H-M   'P 1'
#
loop_
_entity.id
_entity.type
_entity.pdbx_description
1 polymer ?
#
loop_
_entity_poly.entity_id
_entity_poly.type
_entity_poly.pdbx_seq_one_letter_code
_entity_poly.pdbx_strand_id
1 'polypeptide(L)'
;MIFGKLGAALTLMALMVPGITQASTVPSGSMPKATEEFVEKGRQIYIKRCSFCHGLLGDGNGPAADYLDPRPRDFTLGTYKFRTTISGELPTDNDLFRTVSRGLPSTAMQAFDSDLIKNGLSEEERWQVISYIKTFAVEFDNPDMDPIKTGKTVSLPANMPPFSPELVAKGKEVFLNAKCWSCHGKAGRGDGNKEFRKDDWGFPIRIRNVTHPWKIKGGGDVEQIYLRFTSGINGTPMPSFVKTLSEDDRWALANYIKSLQHNLTSQQVLTALTVEGDVPTDPANEAWNNAQPMDMRLAGQVIVPPRWQNPSIEMVTIQAIANDRNIAFKLTWDDPFKDIKHDVTKELNTDEIQKVGIFNSYVAANGMIPRALDTFRDSVALQFPVKEPSGTKKPHFLRGDSSNQVNLWIWNADVAEAGGKATVDANARGWRQPPKIQKDDQQQVVSQANWDQGQWTMVMKRALTTDDKNDVQFMPGKFIPMSINAWDGSNGEHGLVMSVSSWHYVLIEAPMPITVYIFTALGFLLTGGVLVWFAKKAQAEPGSEAT
;
A
#
# COMPACT_ATOMS: atom_id res chain seq x y z
N MET A 1 -42.21 -39.33 39.40
CA MET A 1 -42.49 -39.45 37.95
C MET A 1 -42.89 -38.08 37.44
N ILE A 2 -41.92 -37.32 36.93
CA ILE A 2 -42.12 -36.00 36.34
C ILE A 2 -41.53 -36.11 34.93
N PHE A 3 -42.39 -36.25 33.94
CA PHE A 3 -42.02 -36.24 32.53
C PHE A 3 -42.77 -35.08 31.86
N GLY A 4 -42.03 -34.25 31.13
CA GLY A 4 -42.61 -33.40 30.08
C GLY A 4 -42.04 -31.99 30.01
N LYS A 5 -41.27 -31.76 28.93
CA LYS A 5 -40.91 -30.46 28.33
C LYS A 5 -39.65 -29.76 28.90
N LEU A 6 -38.48 -30.20 28.43
CA LEU A 6 -37.41 -29.27 28.09
C LEU A 6 -37.35 -29.15 26.56
N GLY A 7 -37.86 -28.05 26.04
CA GLY A 7 -37.63 -27.64 24.66
C GLY A 7 -36.20 -27.12 24.53
N ALA A 8 -35.46 -27.66 23.56
CA ALA A 8 -34.16 -27.17 23.16
C ALA A 8 -34.30 -25.77 22.53
N ALA A 9 -33.85 -24.75 23.24
CA ALA A 9 -33.57 -23.45 22.64
C ALA A 9 -32.14 -23.49 22.06
N LEU A 10 -32.01 -23.94 20.81
CA LEU A 10 -30.81 -23.66 20.01
C LEU A 10 -30.90 -22.20 19.57
N THR A 11 -30.28 -21.31 20.33
CA THR A 11 -30.04 -19.94 19.87
C THR A 11 -28.96 -20.00 18.79
N LEU A 12 -29.36 -20.05 17.52
CA LEU A 12 -28.48 -19.79 16.39
C LEU A 12 -28.04 -18.32 16.48
N MET A 13 -26.95 -18.06 17.19
CA MET A 13 -26.26 -16.77 17.12
C MET A 13 -25.49 -16.77 15.81
N ALA A 14 -26.16 -16.35 14.73
CA ALA A 14 -25.52 -16.08 13.46
C ALA A 14 -24.47 -14.98 13.72
N LEU A 15 -23.20 -15.38 13.75
CA LEU A 15 -22.07 -14.47 13.67
C LEU A 15 -22.19 -13.74 12.32
N MET A 16 -22.81 -12.57 12.35
CA MET A 16 -22.68 -11.60 11.26
C MET A 16 -21.21 -11.18 11.23
N VAL A 17 -20.41 -11.89 10.45
CA VAL A 17 -19.13 -11.37 9.99
C VAL A 17 -19.49 -10.09 9.22
N PRO A 18 -19.05 -8.90 9.64
CA PRO A 18 -19.28 -7.70 8.85
C PRO A 18 -18.60 -7.92 7.50
N GLY A 19 -19.39 -8.15 6.47
CA GLY A 19 -18.90 -8.20 5.10
C GLY A 19 -18.28 -6.85 4.79
N ILE A 20 -17.06 -6.86 4.25
CA ILE A 20 -16.46 -5.65 3.68
C ILE A 20 -17.40 -5.20 2.56
N THR A 21 -18.10 -4.09 2.77
CA THR A 21 -18.97 -3.51 1.74
C THR A 21 -18.07 -3.06 0.59
N GLN A 22 -18.26 -3.65 -0.59
CA GLN A 22 -17.61 -3.17 -1.81
C GLN A 22 -18.54 -2.14 -2.47
N ALA A 23 -17.96 -1.20 -3.23
CA ALA A 23 -18.77 -0.28 -4.03
C ALA A 23 -19.66 -1.07 -5.00
N SER A 24 -20.92 -0.65 -5.14
CA SER A 24 -21.82 -1.11 -6.19
C SER A 24 -21.29 -0.64 -7.54
N THR A 25 -20.52 -1.52 -8.19
CA THR A 25 -19.87 -1.27 -9.48
C THR A 25 -20.75 -1.64 -10.67
N VAL A 26 -21.89 -2.27 -10.39
CA VAL A 26 -22.91 -2.65 -11.36
C VAL A 26 -24.19 -1.92 -10.96
N PRO A 27 -24.74 -1.05 -11.81
CA PRO A 27 -25.95 -0.32 -11.50
C PRO A 27 -27.17 -1.25 -11.47
N SER A 28 -28.21 -0.87 -10.72
CA SER A 28 -29.48 -1.59 -10.65
C SER A 28 -30.25 -1.62 -11.97
N GLY A 29 -30.00 -0.64 -12.85
CA GLY A 29 -30.59 -0.54 -14.18
C GLY A 29 -29.75 0.27 -15.15
N SER A 30 -30.25 0.42 -16.37
CA SER A 30 -29.64 1.32 -17.37
C SER A 30 -29.71 2.78 -16.92
N MET A 31 -28.77 3.60 -17.39
CA MET A 31 -28.79 5.04 -17.15
C MET A 31 -30.16 5.64 -17.55
N PRO A 32 -30.81 6.43 -16.68
CA PRO A 32 -32.04 7.14 -17.02
C PRO A 32 -31.87 8.05 -18.25
N LYS A 33 -32.98 8.40 -18.89
CA LYS A 33 -32.96 9.34 -20.02
C LYS A 33 -32.39 10.68 -19.57
N ALA A 34 -31.39 11.16 -20.30
CA ALA A 34 -30.75 12.46 -20.08
C ALA A 34 -31.69 13.62 -20.48
N THR A 35 -32.72 13.88 -19.66
CA THR A 35 -33.54 15.10 -19.78
C THR A 35 -32.72 16.32 -19.35
N GLU A 36 -33.12 17.53 -19.77
CA GLU A 36 -32.45 18.77 -19.36
C GLU A 36 -32.35 18.90 -17.84
N GLU A 37 -33.42 18.56 -17.11
CA GLU A 37 -33.42 18.55 -15.64
C GLU A 37 -32.41 17.55 -15.06
N PHE A 38 -32.31 16.36 -15.66
CA PHE A 38 -31.39 15.32 -15.19
C PHE A 38 -29.92 15.73 -15.38
N VAL A 39 -29.61 16.32 -16.53
CA VAL A 39 -28.29 16.88 -16.84
C VAL A 39 -27.97 18.07 -15.92
N GLU A 40 -28.93 18.95 -15.65
CA GLU A 40 -28.74 20.10 -14.75
C GLU A 40 -28.45 19.66 -13.30
N LYS A 41 -29.16 18.65 -12.77
CA LYS A 41 -28.81 18.05 -11.47
C LYS A 41 -27.39 17.50 -11.49
N GLY A 42 -27.01 16.83 -12.57
CA GLY A 42 -25.65 16.35 -12.81
C GLY A 42 -24.60 17.45 -12.78
N ARG A 43 -24.88 18.59 -13.42
CA ARG A 43 -24.01 19.78 -13.42
C ARG A 43 -23.79 20.31 -12.01
N GLN A 44 -24.84 20.39 -11.19
CA GLN A 44 -24.73 20.85 -9.80
C GLN A 44 -23.85 19.93 -8.97
N ILE A 45 -23.96 18.61 -9.15
CA ILE A 45 -23.09 17.63 -8.51
C ILE A 45 -21.65 17.80 -8.99
N TYR A 46 -21.45 17.90 -10.31
CA TYR A 46 -20.13 18.06 -10.91
C TYR A 46 -19.38 19.28 -10.36
N ILE A 47 -20.03 20.45 -10.33
CA ILE A 47 -19.44 21.68 -9.81
C ILE A 47 -18.99 21.49 -8.35
N LYS A 48 -19.83 20.87 -7.53
CA LYS A 48 -19.57 20.69 -6.08
C LYS A 48 -18.55 19.60 -5.77
N ARG A 49 -18.45 18.55 -6.61
CA ARG A 49 -17.75 17.30 -6.26
C ARG A 49 -16.60 16.93 -7.20
N CYS A 50 -16.59 17.42 -8.43
CA CYS A 50 -15.67 16.97 -9.48
C CYS A 50 -14.78 18.10 -10.01
N SER A 51 -15.33 19.32 -10.14
CA SER A 51 -14.67 20.44 -10.84
C SER A 51 -13.35 20.90 -10.21
N PHE A 52 -13.18 20.72 -8.90
CA PHE A 52 -11.94 21.10 -8.20
C PHE A 52 -10.71 20.33 -8.72
N CYS A 53 -10.92 19.10 -9.17
CA CYS A 53 -9.90 18.28 -9.82
C CYS A 53 -10.01 18.36 -11.35
N HIS A 54 -11.20 18.12 -11.90
CA HIS A 54 -11.40 17.95 -13.34
C HIS A 54 -11.61 19.26 -14.12
N GLY A 55 -11.60 20.42 -13.45
CA GLY A 55 -11.85 21.73 -14.07
C GLY A 55 -13.34 22.03 -14.23
N LEU A 56 -13.71 23.31 -14.31
CA LEU A 56 -15.10 23.70 -14.61
C LEU A 56 -15.50 23.35 -16.05
N LEU A 57 -14.52 23.30 -16.95
CA LEU A 57 -14.67 22.98 -18.37
C LEU A 57 -14.48 21.49 -18.68
N GLY A 58 -14.22 20.65 -17.67
CA GLY A 58 -13.95 19.23 -17.87
C GLY A 58 -12.59 18.92 -18.48
N ASP A 59 -11.70 19.89 -18.58
CA ASP A 59 -10.39 19.82 -19.25
C ASP A 59 -9.27 19.20 -18.40
N GLY A 60 -9.59 18.73 -17.19
CA GLY A 60 -8.60 18.16 -16.26
C GLY A 60 -7.69 19.21 -15.61
N ASN A 61 -7.99 20.51 -15.73
CA ASN A 61 -7.19 21.61 -15.17
C ASN A 61 -7.91 22.32 -14.01
N GLY A 62 -8.52 21.56 -13.11
CA GLY A 62 -9.03 22.11 -11.86
C GLY A 62 -7.91 22.65 -10.95
N PRO A 63 -8.23 23.49 -9.94
CA PRO A 63 -7.22 24.05 -9.03
C PRO A 63 -6.31 23.02 -8.34
N ALA A 64 -6.75 21.77 -8.18
CA ALA A 64 -5.93 20.70 -7.61
C ALA A 64 -4.99 20.01 -8.63
N ALA A 65 -5.22 20.15 -9.93
CA ALA A 65 -4.66 19.28 -10.96
C ALA A 65 -3.12 19.25 -10.99
N ASP A 66 -2.46 20.39 -10.75
CA ASP A 66 -1.00 20.50 -10.73
C ASP A 66 -0.34 19.76 -9.58
N TYR A 67 -1.11 19.41 -8.55
CA TYR A 67 -0.61 18.73 -7.35
C TYR A 67 -0.92 17.23 -7.35
N LEU A 68 -1.54 16.70 -8.40
CA LEU A 68 -1.97 15.30 -8.46
C LEU A 68 -1.18 14.52 -9.52
N ASP A 69 -0.63 13.37 -9.13
CA ASP A 69 -0.06 12.35 -10.02
C ASP A 69 -0.80 11.01 -9.84
N PRO A 70 -1.57 10.56 -10.83
CA PRO A 70 -1.74 11.15 -12.16
C PRO A 70 -2.60 12.41 -12.13
N ARG A 71 -2.51 13.23 -13.19
CA ARG A 71 -3.46 14.32 -13.39
C ARG A 71 -4.90 13.80 -13.52
N PRO A 72 -5.90 14.61 -13.12
CA PRO A 72 -7.32 14.35 -13.40
C PRO A 72 -7.56 14.15 -14.89
N ARG A 73 -8.56 13.33 -15.23
CA ARG A 73 -8.94 13.07 -16.62
C ARG A 73 -9.50 14.35 -17.25
N ASP A 74 -8.98 14.71 -18.40
CA ASP A 74 -9.61 15.59 -19.38
C ASP A 74 -10.72 14.82 -20.10
N PHE A 75 -11.96 15.23 -19.88
CA PHE A 75 -13.16 14.65 -20.47
C PHE A 75 -13.46 15.18 -21.88
N THR A 76 -12.87 16.32 -22.26
CA THR A 76 -13.18 17.01 -23.53
C THR A 76 -12.68 16.25 -24.76
N LEU A 77 -11.74 15.32 -24.57
CA LEU A 77 -11.19 14.48 -25.65
C LEU A 77 -11.95 13.17 -25.88
N GLY A 78 -13.02 12.90 -25.13
CA GLY A 78 -13.75 11.62 -25.23
C GLY A 78 -12.91 10.36 -24.93
N THR A 79 -11.69 10.52 -24.42
CA THR A 79 -10.69 9.44 -24.33
C THR A 79 -10.60 8.87 -22.91
N TYR A 80 -11.08 7.64 -22.72
CA TYR A 80 -11.14 7.01 -21.39
C TYR A 80 -10.20 5.80 -21.27
N LYS A 81 -9.53 5.70 -20.12
CA LYS A 81 -8.49 4.67 -19.86
C LYS A 81 -9.07 3.28 -19.54
N PHE A 82 -10.18 3.20 -18.79
CA PHE A 82 -10.72 1.95 -18.26
C PHE A 82 -12.08 1.66 -18.87
N ARG A 83 -12.10 0.72 -19.83
CA ARG A 83 -13.27 0.44 -20.67
C ARG A 83 -13.47 -1.05 -20.86
N THR A 84 -14.68 -1.40 -21.29
CA THR A 84 -15.11 -2.70 -21.82
C THR A 84 -15.41 -2.61 -23.32
N THR A 85 -14.71 -1.73 -24.04
CA THR A 85 -14.82 -1.50 -25.49
C THR A 85 -13.46 -1.67 -26.16
N ILE A 86 -13.42 -1.92 -27.46
CA ILE A 86 -12.13 -2.08 -28.18
C ILE A 86 -11.31 -0.79 -28.13
N SER A 87 -9.99 -0.88 -28.35
CA SER A 87 -9.09 0.28 -28.29
C SER A 87 -9.52 1.40 -29.25
N GLY A 88 -9.43 2.64 -28.79
CA GLY A 88 -9.88 3.83 -29.54
C GLY A 88 -11.35 4.22 -29.35
N GLU A 89 -12.21 3.30 -28.92
CA GLU A 89 -13.65 3.59 -28.78
C GLU A 89 -14.01 4.24 -27.43
N LEU A 90 -15.17 4.91 -27.41
CA LEU A 90 -15.78 5.49 -26.22
C LEU A 90 -16.03 4.43 -25.11
N PRO A 91 -16.10 4.84 -23.83
CA PRO A 91 -16.58 3.97 -22.75
C PRO A 91 -18.07 3.69 -22.91
N THR A 92 -18.53 2.58 -22.34
CA THR A 92 -19.98 2.38 -22.08
C THR A 92 -20.42 3.22 -20.86
N ASP A 93 -21.73 3.45 -20.72
CA ASP A 93 -22.27 4.09 -19.51
C ASP A 93 -21.91 3.31 -18.24
N ASN A 94 -21.89 1.98 -18.32
CA ASN A 94 -21.49 1.11 -17.23
C ASN A 94 -19.99 1.22 -16.87
N ASP A 95 -19.12 1.52 -17.84
CA ASP A 95 -17.70 1.79 -17.56
C ASP A 95 -17.52 3.09 -16.77
N LEU A 96 -18.27 4.13 -17.13
CA LEU A 96 -18.30 5.41 -16.41
C LEU A 96 -18.87 5.22 -15.01
N PHE A 97 -20.00 4.53 -14.89
CA PHE A 97 -20.64 4.22 -13.61
C PHE A 97 -19.69 3.48 -12.68
N ARG A 98 -19.08 2.40 -13.16
CA ARG A 98 -18.10 1.63 -12.39
C ARG A 98 -16.94 2.49 -11.90
N THR A 99 -16.44 3.38 -12.75
CA THR A 99 -15.29 4.25 -12.43
C THR A 99 -15.66 5.30 -11.37
N VAL A 100 -16.81 5.96 -11.50
CA VAL A 100 -17.28 6.92 -10.49
C VAL A 100 -17.56 6.22 -9.15
N SER A 101 -18.18 5.04 -9.20
CA SER A 101 -18.60 4.29 -8.02
C SER A 101 -17.42 3.87 -7.14
N ARG A 102 -16.42 3.20 -7.73
CA ARG A 102 -15.26 2.67 -6.98
C ARG A 102 -14.07 3.62 -6.90
N GLY A 103 -14.10 4.71 -7.66
CA GLY A 103 -12.94 5.58 -7.86
C GLY A 103 -11.81 4.89 -8.61
N LEU A 104 -10.60 5.44 -8.48
CA LEU A 104 -9.37 4.86 -9.02
C LEU A 104 -8.33 4.76 -7.90
N PRO A 105 -8.05 3.54 -7.38
CA PRO A 105 -7.04 3.30 -6.37
C PRO A 105 -5.65 3.89 -6.72
N SER A 106 -4.89 4.34 -5.70
CA SER A 106 -3.58 5.01 -5.85
C SER A 106 -3.64 6.27 -6.76
N THR A 107 -4.77 6.98 -6.70
CA THR A 107 -4.98 8.32 -7.28
C THR A 107 -5.87 9.15 -6.33
N ALA A 108 -6.01 10.45 -6.59
CA ALA A 108 -6.95 11.29 -5.85
C ALA A 108 -8.43 11.08 -6.23
N MET A 109 -8.74 10.24 -7.22
CA MET A 109 -10.12 9.90 -7.58
C MET A 109 -10.68 8.89 -6.58
N GLN A 110 -11.26 9.41 -5.49
CA GLN A 110 -11.94 8.61 -4.47
C GLN A 110 -13.17 7.86 -5.02
N ALA A 111 -13.66 6.90 -4.25
CA ALA A 111 -14.96 6.29 -4.48
C ALA A 111 -16.09 7.28 -4.16
N PHE A 112 -17.14 7.28 -4.99
CA PHE A 112 -18.32 8.12 -4.79
C PHE A 112 -19.58 7.33 -4.45
N ASP A 113 -19.50 6.03 -4.23
CA ASP A 113 -20.67 5.26 -3.78
C ASP A 113 -21.06 5.61 -2.34
N SER A 114 -22.32 5.99 -2.11
CA SER A 114 -22.88 6.27 -0.77
C SER A 114 -22.86 5.06 0.17
N ASP A 115 -22.88 3.84 -0.37
CA ASP A 115 -22.84 2.61 0.44
C ASP A 115 -21.44 2.33 1.00
N LEU A 116 -20.41 2.91 0.38
CA LEU A 116 -19.02 2.80 0.81
C LEU A 116 -18.55 4.04 1.59
N ILE A 117 -18.96 5.23 1.17
CA ILE A 117 -18.53 6.51 1.73
C ILE A 117 -19.76 7.26 2.24
N LYS A 118 -19.77 7.60 3.53
CA LYS A 118 -20.90 8.29 4.19
C LYS A 118 -21.39 9.56 3.47
N ASN A 119 -20.49 10.28 2.78
CA ASN A 119 -20.79 11.49 2.02
C ASN A 119 -20.76 11.25 0.49
N GLY A 120 -20.89 10.00 0.06
CA GLY A 120 -20.96 9.58 -1.33
C GLY A 120 -22.25 10.04 -2.01
N LEU A 121 -22.45 9.55 -3.22
CA LEU A 121 -23.56 9.82 -4.13
C LEU A 121 -24.39 8.54 -4.25
N SER A 122 -25.71 8.71 -4.22
CA SER A 122 -26.66 7.66 -4.59
C SER A 122 -26.42 7.18 -6.03
N GLU A 123 -27.01 6.03 -6.40
CA GLU A 123 -26.96 5.56 -7.78
C GLU A 123 -27.52 6.59 -8.78
N GLU A 124 -28.65 7.23 -8.46
CA GLU A 124 -29.24 8.26 -9.34
C GLU A 124 -28.32 9.48 -9.49
N GLU A 125 -27.73 9.97 -8.40
CA GLU A 125 -26.78 11.09 -8.45
C GLU A 125 -25.52 10.76 -9.25
N ARG A 126 -25.03 9.51 -9.16
CA ARG A 126 -23.94 9.02 -10.02
C ARG A 126 -24.34 9.05 -11.49
N TRP A 127 -25.56 8.62 -11.83
CA TRP A 127 -26.06 8.73 -13.20
C TRP A 127 -26.21 10.16 -13.69
N GLN A 128 -26.74 11.05 -12.85
CA GLN A 128 -26.88 12.47 -13.17
C GLN A 128 -25.52 13.09 -13.50
N VAL A 129 -24.51 12.90 -12.64
CA VAL A 129 -23.18 13.47 -12.90
C VAL A 129 -22.51 12.85 -14.13
N ILE A 130 -22.71 11.56 -14.41
CA ILE A 130 -22.21 10.89 -15.63
C ILE A 130 -22.88 11.48 -16.87
N SER A 131 -24.20 11.70 -16.82
CA SER A 131 -24.94 12.36 -17.90
C SER A 131 -24.39 13.74 -18.21
N TYR A 132 -23.98 14.50 -17.19
CA TYR A 132 -23.31 15.79 -17.38
C TYR A 132 -21.87 15.63 -17.90
N ILE A 133 -21.07 14.67 -17.40
CA ILE A 133 -19.70 14.44 -17.87
C ILE A 133 -19.66 14.14 -19.38
N LYS A 134 -20.66 13.41 -19.89
CA LYS A 134 -20.76 13.10 -21.33
C LYS A 134 -20.94 14.34 -22.20
N THR A 135 -21.43 15.47 -21.67
CA THR A 135 -21.62 16.70 -22.46
C THR A 135 -20.32 17.42 -22.80
N PHE A 136 -19.20 17.07 -22.16
CA PHE A 136 -17.90 17.67 -22.46
C PHE A 136 -17.29 17.19 -23.78
N ALA A 137 -17.76 16.08 -24.35
CA ALA A 137 -17.24 15.50 -25.58
C ALA A 137 -18.38 15.21 -26.57
N VAL A 138 -18.33 15.87 -27.72
CA VAL A 138 -19.36 15.79 -28.78
C VAL A 138 -19.52 14.38 -29.36
N GLU A 139 -18.49 13.53 -29.22
CA GLU A 139 -18.49 12.14 -29.65
C GLU A 139 -19.61 11.34 -28.98
N PHE A 140 -20.02 11.68 -27.75
CA PHE A 140 -21.12 11.00 -27.07
C PHE A 140 -22.50 11.28 -27.68
N ASP A 141 -22.65 12.38 -28.43
CA ASP A 141 -23.90 12.72 -29.11
C ASP A 141 -24.02 12.04 -30.48
N ASN A 142 -22.92 11.46 -30.99
CA ASN A 142 -22.90 10.78 -32.28
C ASN A 142 -23.30 9.30 -32.12
N PRO A 143 -24.47 8.86 -32.64
CA PRO A 143 -24.89 7.46 -32.55
C PRO A 143 -23.95 6.47 -33.24
N ASP A 144 -23.19 6.92 -34.25
CA ASP A 144 -22.22 6.08 -34.98
C ASP A 144 -20.92 5.84 -34.17
N MET A 145 -20.75 6.56 -33.07
CA MET A 145 -19.63 6.37 -32.13
C MET A 145 -20.06 5.61 -30.87
N ASP A 146 -21.34 5.23 -30.76
CA ASP A 146 -21.84 4.41 -29.66
C ASP A 146 -21.28 2.97 -29.79
N PRO A 147 -20.43 2.52 -28.85
CA PRO A 147 -19.77 1.22 -28.94
C PRO A 147 -20.75 0.05 -28.81
N ILE A 148 -21.91 0.25 -28.17
CA ILE A 148 -22.94 -0.78 -28.04
C ILE A 148 -23.66 -0.96 -29.37
N LYS A 149 -24.08 0.15 -30.00
CA LYS A 149 -24.79 0.11 -31.29
C LYS A 149 -23.90 -0.38 -32.43
N THR A 150 -22.62 -0.05 -32.39
CA THR A 150 -21.64 -0.46 -33.40
C THR A 150 -21.03 -1.84 -33.16
N GLY A 151 -21.41 -2.53 -32.08
CA GLY A 151 -20.92 -3.88 -31.78
C GLY A 151 -19.44 -3.93 -31.40
N LYS A 152 -18.88 -2.84 -30.86
CA LYS A 152 -17.46 -2.68 -30.52
C LYS A 152 -17.18 -2.87 -29.02
N THR A 153 -18.06 -3.60 -28.33
CA THR A 153 -17.87 -3.99 -26.93
C THR A 153 -16.97 -5.23 -26.82
N VAL A 154 -16.30 -5.37 -25.69
CA VAL A 154 -15.51 -6.54 -25.32
C VAL A 154 -16.29 -7.31 -24.27
N SER A 155 -16.72 -8.52 -24.62
CA SER A 155 -17.32 -9.47 -23.68
C SER A 155 -16.26 -10.37 -23.06
N LEU A 156 -16.50 -10.79 -21.82
CA LEU A 156 -15.75 -11.88 -21.21
C LEU A 156 -16.35 -13.21 -21.69
N PRO A 157 -15.53 -14.21 -22.03
CA PRO A 157 -16.02 -15.55 -22.36
C PRO A 157 -16.72 -16.19 -21.16
N ALA A 158 -17.74 -17.02 -21.42
CA ALA A 158 -18.49 -17.70 -20.37
C ALA A 158 -17.64 -18.70 -19.57
N ASN A 159 -16.68 -19.35 -20.23
CA ASN A 159 -15.74 -20.29 -19.63
C ASN A 159 -14.35 -19.65 -19.58
N MET A 160 -14.02 -19.06 -18.44
CA MET A 160 -12.70 -18.48 -18.20
C MET A 160 -11.77 -19.56 -17.66
N PRO A 161 -10.51 -19.64 -18.15
CA PRO A 161 -9.57 -20.64 -17.65
C PRO A 161 -9.26 -20.37 -16.17
N PRO A 162 -9.34 -21.39 -15.29
CA PRO A 162 -9.05 -21.21 -13.87
C PRO A 162 -7.57 -20.91 -13.66
N PHE A 163 -7.25 -20.22 -12.57
CA PHE A 163 -5.87 -20.01 -12.15
C PHE A 163 -5.16 -21.35 -11.93
N SER A 164 -4.03 -21.56 -12.59
CA SER A 164 -3.19 -22.75 -12.40
C SER A 164 -1.70 -22.43 -12.57
N PRO A 165 -0.79 -23.21 -11.95
CA PRO A 165 0.65 -23.05 -12.14
C PRO A 165 1.09 -23.15 -13.61
N GLU A 166 0.47 -24.02 -14.40
CA GLU A 166 0.77 -24.20 -15.82
C GLU A 166 0.39 -22.96 -16.63
N LEU A 167 -0.78 -22.39 -16.34
CA LEU A 167 -1.26 -21.17 -17.00
C LEU A 167 -0.39 -19.96 -16.62
N VAL A 168 0.06 -19.88 -15.37
CA VAL A 168 1.02 -18.87 -14.90
C VAL A 168 2.37 -19.02 -15.62
N ALA A 169 2.88 -20.24 -15.78
CA ALA A 169 4.12 -20.50 -16.50
C ALA A 169 4.02 -20.06 -17.98
N LYS A 170 2.93 -20.44 -18.65
CA LYS A 170 2.63 -19.96 -20.01
C LYS A 170 2.56 -18.43 -20.06
N GLY A 171 1.88 -17.81 -19.11
CA GLY A 171 1.76 -16.34 -19.03
C GLY A 171 3.10 -15.63 -18.86
N LYS A 172 4.03 -16.24 -18.10
CA LYS A 172 5.40 -15.73 -17.96
C LYS A 172 6.16 -15.78 -19.29
N GLU A 173 6.02 -16.86 -20.06
CA GLU A 173 6.62 -16.95 -21.40
C GLU A 173 6.06 -15.88 -22.34
N VAL A 174 4.73 -15.68 -22.33
CA VAL A 174 4.06 -14.61 -23.09
C VAL A 174 4.60 -13.24 -22.68
N PHE A 175 4.71 -12.96 -21.38
CA PHE A 175 5.24 -11.69 -20.85
C PHE A 175 6.67 -11.39 -21.34
N LEU A 176 7.52 -12.43 -21.40
CA LEU A 176 8.90 -12.33 -21.87
C LEU A 176 8.97 -12.13 -23.40
N ASN A 177 8.23 -12.94 -24.16
CA ASN A 177 8.22 -12.93 -25.62
C ASN A 177 7.58 -11.65 -26.20
N ALA A 178 6.50 -11.19 -25.58
CA ALA A 178 5.85 -9.92 -25.92
C ALA A 178 6.63 -8.68 -25.42
N LYS A 179 7.76 -8.90 -24.72
CA LYS A 179 8.64 -7.86 -24.17
C LYS A 179 7.93 -6.89 -23.22
N CYS A 180 6.90 -7.34 -22.50
CA CYS A 180 6.20 -6.51 -21.50
C CYS A 180 7.18 -5.98 -20.43
N TRP A 181 8.21 -6.77 -20.11
CA TRP A 181 9.29 -6.42 -19.19
C TRP A 181 10.10 -5.19 -19.61
N SER A 182 10.11 -4.78 -20.89
CA SER A 182 10.87 -3.60 -21.32
C SER A 182 10.33 -2.30 -20.72
N CYS A 183 9.06 -2.30 -20.28
CA CYS A 183 8.45 -1.18 -19.56
C CYS A 183 8.17 -1.56 -18.11
N HIS A 184 7.59 -2.74 -17.87
CA HIS A 184 7.14 -3.17 -16.54
C HIS A 184 8.23 -3.80 -15.66
N GLY A 185 9.42 -4.08 -16.23
CA GLY A 185 10.47 -4.86 -15.57
C GLY A 185 10.14 -6.33 -15.49
N LYS A 186 11.16 -7.17 -15.22
CA LYS A 186 10.98 -8.64 -15.22
C LYS A 186 10.10 -9.12 -14.07
N ALA A 187 10.16 -8.44 -12.94
CA ALA A 187 9.35 -8.70 -11.75
C ALA A 187 8.03 -7.91 -11.71
N GLY A 188 7.73 -7.10 -12.74
CA GLY A 188 6.51 -6.29 -12.78
C GLY A 188 6.53 -5.06 -11.87
N ARG A 189 7.70 -4.63 -11.37
CA ARG A 189 7.83 -3.51 -10.42
C ARG A 189 7.89 -2.13 -11.09
N GLY A 190 7.86 -2.06 -12.41
CA GLY A 190 7.90 -0.81 -13.18
C GLY A 190 9.31 -0.30 -13.46
N ASP A 191 10.32 -1.15 -13.29
CA ASP A 191 11.76 -0.90 -13.41
C ASP A 191 12.33 -1.14 -14.83
N GLY A 192 11.48 -1.41 -15.82
CA GLY A 192 11.92 -1.85 -17.15
C GLY A 192 12.54 -0.76 -18.03
N ASN A 193 12.05 0.48 -17.92
CA ASN A 193 12.51 1.60 -18.74
C ASN A 193 12.90 2.78 -17.86
N LYS A 194 14.12 3.30 -18.07
CA LYS A 194 14.66 4.48 -17.38
C LYS A 194 14.13 5.80 -17.93
N GLU A 195 13.64 5.80 -19.17
CA GLU A 195 13.03 6.98 -19.78
C GLU A 195 11.56 7.11 -19.38
N PHE A 196 11.24 8.20 -18.70
CA PHE A 196 9.86 8.55 -18.41
C PHE A 196 9.07 8.74 -19.71
N ARG A 197 8.02 7.92 -19.88
CA ARG A 197 7.07 8.08 -20.99
C ARG A 197 6.12 9.23 -20.70
N LYS A 198 5.44 9.69 -21.75
CA LYS A 198 4.33 10.64 -21.64
C LYS A 198 3.02 9.96 -22.04
N ASP A 199 1.93 10.47 -21.48
CA ASP A 199 0.60 10.22 -22.02
C ASP A 199 0.31 11.13 -23.21
N ASP A 200 -0.83 10.92 -23.88
CA ASP A 200 -1.19 11.68 -25.09
C ASP A 200 -1.43 13.18 -24.79
N TRP A 201 -1.60 13.54 -23.51
CA TRP A 201 -1.70 14.91 -23.02
C TRP A 201 -0.33 15.54 -22.71
N GLY A 202 0.76 14.82 -22.92
CA GLY A 202 2.13 15.30 -22.73
C GLY A 202 2.64 15.22 -21.28
N PHE A 203 1.88 14.62 -20.36
CA PHE A 203 2.28 14.49 -18.96
C PHE A 203 3.06 13.19 -18.72
N PRO A 204 4.06 13.19 -17.82
CA PRO A 204 4.79 11.99 -17.47
C PRO A 204 3.86 10.87 -16.98
N ILE A 205 4.06 9.65 -17.49
CA ILE A 205 3.38 8.45 -17.02
C ILE A 205 4.39 7.48 -16.42
N ARG A 206 4.34 7.33 -15.10
CA ARG A 206 5.11 6.31 -14.39
C ARG A 206 4.48 4.94 -14.60
N ILE A 207 5.31 3.97 -15.00
CA ILE A 207 4.89 2.57 -15.10
C ILE A 207 4.54 2.09 -13.69
N ARG A 208 3.35 1.52 -13.54
CA ARG A 208 2.87 1.10 -12.23
C ARG A 208 3.45 -0.26 -11.87
N ASN A 209 3.83 -0.38 -10.62
CA ASN A 209 4.17 -1.65 -10.00
C ASN A 209 2.90 -2.52 -9.90
N VAL A 210 2.89 -3.64 -10.63
CA VAL A 210 1.75 -4.58 -10.69
C VAL A 210 1.82 -5.66 -9.61
N THR A 211 2.91 -5.74 -8.83
CA THR A 211 2.95 -6.56 -7.61
C THR A 211 2.01 -5.99 -6.54
N HIS A 212 1.69 -4.69 -6.61
CA HIS A 212 0.75 -4.05 -5.72
C HIS A 212 -0.66 -4.03 -6.36
N PRO A 213 -1.60 -4.91 -5.97
CA PRO A 213 -2.91 -5.00 -6.62
C PRO A 213 -3.70 -3.68 -6.58
N TRP A 214 -3.54 -2.87 -5.52
CA TRP A 214 -4.18 -1.56 -5.39
C TRP A 214 -3.58 -0.48 -6.31
N LYS A 215 -2.44 -0.72 -6.97
CA LYS A 215 -1.89 0.18 -8.01
C LYS A 215 -2.45 -0.14 -9.41
N ILE A 216 -3.15 -1.27 -9.58
CA ILE A 216 -3.81 -1.65 -10.85
C ILE A 216 -5.17 -0.94 -10.91
N LYS A 217 -5.18 0.27 -11.48
CA LYS A 217 -6.37 1.16 -11.51
C LYS A 217 -7.61 0.54 -12.17
N GLY A 218 -7.41 -0.33 -13.16
CA GLY A 218 -8.48 -1.08 -13.82
C GLY A 218 -9.10 -2.20 -12.98
N GLY A 219 -8.47 -2.52 -11.84
CA GLY A 219 -8.81 -3.61 -10.93
C GLY A 219 -7.80 -4.77 -10.99
N GLY A 220 -7.60 -5.46 -9.87
CA GLY A 220 -6.53 -6.45 -9.66
C GLY A 220 -6.93 -7.91 -9.91
N ASP A 221 -8.17 -8.16 -10.32
CA ASP A 221 -8.64 -9.51 -10.64
C ASP A 221 -8.29 -9.90 -12.09
N VAL A 222 -8.25 -11.21 -12.36
CA VAL A 222 -7.75 -11.74 -13.63
C VAL A 222 -8.55 -11.19 -14.82
N GLU A 223 -9.86 -11.11 -14.68
CA GLU A 223 -10.79 -10.59 -15.69
C GLU A 223 -10.54 -9.11 -15.97
N GLN A 224 -10.28 -8.33 -14.91
CA GLN A 224 -10.03 -6.90 -15.00
C GLN A 224 -8.66 -6.60 -15.62
N ILE A 225 -7.67 -7.45 -15.36
CA ILE A 225 -6.35 -7.40 -15.99
C ILE A 225 -6.45 -7.82 -17.46
N TYR A 226 -7.14 -8.92 -17.75
CA TYR A 226 -7.40 -9.42 -19.12
C TYR A 226 -8.04 -8.34 -20.00
N LEU A 227 -9.02 -7.61 -19.45
CA LEU A 227 -9.65 -6.50 -20.15
C LEU A 227 -8.63 -5.44 -20.58
N ARG A 228 -7.58 -5.16 -19.80
CA ARG A 228 -6.55 -4.17 -20.19
C ARG A 228 -5.71 -4.63 -21.38
N PHE A 229 -5.40 -5.92 -21.46
CA PHE A 229 -4.70 -6.47 -22.63
C PHE A 229 -5.59 -6.49 -23.88
N THR A 230 -6.90 -6.58 -23.69
CA THR A 230 -7.87 -6.68 -24.78
C THR A 230 -8.33 -5.30 -25.28
N SER A 231 -8.66 -4.36 -24.38
CA SER A 231 -9.11 -3.02 -24.75
C SER A 231 -7.99 -1.99 -24.88
N GLY A 232 -6.80 -2.28 -24.36
CA GLY A 232 -5.73 -1.30 -24.20
C GLY A 232 -6.11 -0.18 -23.21
N ILE A 233 -5.17 0.73 -22.99
CA ILE A 233 -5.38 1.90 -22.12
C ILE A 233 -5.25 3.16 -22.98
N ASN A 234 -6.37 3.62 -23.56
CA ASN A 234 -6.38 4.79 -24.45
C ASN A 234 -5.72 6.00 -23.80
N GLY A 235 -5.01 6.81 -24.59
CA GLY A 235 -4.28 7.95 -24.07
C GLY A 235 -2.96 7.58 -23.41
N THR A 236 -2.47 6.34 -23.54
CA THR A 236 -1.21 5.90 -22.96
C THR A 236 -0.43 5.01 -23.91
N PRO A 237 0.88 4.81 -23.67
CA PRO A 237 1.69 3.87 -24.43
C PRO A 237 1.34 2.38 -24.25
N MET A 238 0.31 2.02 -23.47
CA MET A 238 -0.12 0.62 -23.26
C MET A 238 -1.23 0.25 -24.26
N PRO A 239 -0.90 -0.44 -25.37
CA PRO A 239 -1.85 -0.71 -26.45
C PRO A 239 -2.80 -1.86 -26.10
N SER A 240 -3.75 -2.12 -27.01
CA SER A 240 -4.42 -3.42 -27.08
C SER A 240 -3.51 -4.45 -27.75
N PHE A 241 -3.56 -5.69 -27.26
CA PHE A 241 -2.77 -6.82 -27.75
C PHE A 241 -3.59 -7.81 -28.57
N VAL A 242 -4.84 -7.51 -28.93
CA VAL A 242 -5.71 -8.44 -29.66
C VAL A 242 -5.18 -8.84 -31.04
N LYS A 243 -4.32 -8.00 -31.64
CA LYS A 243 -3.69 -8.27 -32.93
C LYS A 243 -2.39 -9.07 -32.83
N THR A 244 -1.80 -9.14 -31.64
CA THR A 244 -0.46 -9.72 -31.43
C THR A 244 -0.45 -10.92 -30.50
N LEU A 245 -1.46 -11.07 -29.64
CA LEU A 245 -1.61 -12.17 -28.70
C LEU A 245 -2.98 -12.84 -28.88
N SER A 246 -3.01 -14.18 -28.83
CA SER A 246 -4.26 -14.95 -28.82
C SER A 246 -5.07 -14.68 -27.55
N GLU A 247 -6.36 -15.07 -27.54
CA GLU A 247 -7.18 -14.97 -26.32
C GLU A 247 -6.59 -15.80 -25.16
N ASP A 248 -6.17 -17.03 -25.45
CA ASP A 248 -5.53 -17.91 -24.47
C ASP A 248 -4.24 -17.31 -23.91
N ASP A 249 -3.44 -16.63 -24.73
CA ASP A 249 -2.21 -15.99 -24.28
C ASP A 249 -2.49 -14.77 -23.42
N ARG A 250 -3.54 -13.99 -23.72
CA ARG A 250 -3.97 -12.86 -22.88
C ARG A 250 -4.49 -13.34 -21.52
N TRP A 251 -5.21 -14.47 -21.47
CA TRP A 251 -5.63 -15.09 -20.20
C TRP A 251 -4.44 -15.64 -19.40
N ALA A 252 -3.51 -16.31 -20.07
CA ALA A 252 -2.28 -16.77 -19.43
C ALA A 252 -1.50 -15.60 -18.84
N LEU A 253 -1.32 -14.54 -19.62
CA LEU A 253 -0.66 -13.31 -19.19
C LEU A 253 -1.35 -12.66 -17.99
N ALA A 254 -2.69 -12.60 -17.97
CA ALA A 254 -3.44 -12.05 -16.84
C ALA A 254 -3.25 -12.87 -15.56
N ASN A 255 -3.23 -14.20 -15.66
CA ASN A 255 -2.93 -15.08 -14.53
C ASN A 255 -1.48 -14.93 -14.04
N TYR A 256 -0.52 -14.75 -14.95
CA TYR A 256 0.85 -14.43 -14.57
C TYR A 256 0.93 -13.11 -13.79
N ILE A 257 0.31 -12.02 -14.28
CA ILE A 257 0.28 -10.76 -13.52
C ILE A 257 -0.43 -10.93 -12.18
N LYS A 258 -1.51 -11.71 -12.11
CA LYS A 258 -2.17 -12.04 -10.83
C LYS A 258 -1.22 -12.76 -9.86
N SER A 259 -0.38 -13.67 -10.36
CA SER A 259 0.59 -14.40 -9.55
C SER A 259 1.73 -13.55 -8.98
N LEU A 260 2.00 -12.38 -9.58
CA LEU A 260 3.00 -11.43 -9.09
C LEU A 260 2.48 -10.58 -7.92
N GLN A 261 1.17 -10.59 -7.65
CA GLN A 261 0.57 -9.72 -6.65
C GLN A 261 0.96 -10.13 -5.23
N HIS A 262 1.43 -9.15 -4.46
CA HIS A 262 1.77 -9.28 -3.06
C HIS A 262 0.53 -9.60 -2.22
N ASN A 263 0.67 -10.61 -1.38
CA ASN A 263 -0.34 -10.97 -0.39
C ASN A 263 -0.09 -10.20 0.90
N LEU A 264 -1.03 -9.33 1.26
CA LEU A 264 -0.88 -8.51 2.44
C LEU A 264 -0.86 -9.35 3.71
N THR A 265 0.10 -9.03 4.58
CA THR A 265 0.15 -9.55 5.94
C THR A 265 -1.07 -9.04 6.75
N SER A 266 -1.50 -9.80 7.76
CA SER A 266 -2.59 -9.40 8.67
C SER A 266 -2.08 -8.87 10.02
N GLN A 267 -0.78 -9.02 10.26
CA GLN A 267 -0.05 -8.70 11.48
C GLN A 267 -0.18 -7.19 11.78
N GLN A 268 -0.56 -6.86 13.01
CA GLN A 268 -0.66 -5.46 13.49
C GLN A 268 0.50 -5.06 14.40
N VAL A 269 1.25 -6.06 14.88
CA VAL A 269 2.42 -5.93 15.75
C VAL A 269 3.53 -6.78 15.13
N LEU A 270 4.72 -6.20 15.03
CA LEU A 270 5.92 -6.91 14.60
C LEU A 270 6.51 -7.69 15.77
N THR A 271 6.33 -9.00 15.79
CA THR A 271 7.00 -9.85 16.77
C THR A 271 8.38 -10.24 16.25
N ALA A 272 9.43 -9.91 17.01
CA ALA A 272 10.79 -10.31 16.68
C ALA A 272 10.98 -11.81 16.92
N LEU A 273 11.55 -12.51 15.93
CA LEU A 273 11.98 -13.89 16.09
C LEU A 273 13.20 -13.94 17.02
N THR A 274 13.08 -14.63 18.15
CA THR A 274 14.20 -14.84 19.07
C THR A 274 15.09 -15.98 18.60
N VAL A 275 16.41 -15.76 18.56
CA VAL A 275 17.42 -16.77 18.19
C VAL A 275 18.50 -16.88 19.28
N GLU A 276 19.10 -18.07 19.44
CA GLU A 276 20.21 -18.28 20.39
C GLU A 276 21.57 -17.79 19.86
N GLY A 277 21.73 -17.79 18.53
CA GLY A 277 22.97 -17.42 17.86
C GLY A 277 23.08 -15.95 17.49
N ASP A 278 23.97 -15.65 16.55
CA ASP A 278 24.16 -14.29 16.05
C ASP A 278 22.96 -13.81 15.22
N VAL A 279 22.54 -12.58 15.48
CA VAL A 279 21.53 -11.91 14.65
C VAL A 279 22.17 -11.55 13.29
N PRO A 280 21.59 -11.98 12.16
CA PRO A 280 22.19 -11.78 10.84
C PRO A 280 22.18 -10.30 10.43
N THR A 281 23.22 -9.89 9.70
CA THR A 281 23.29 -8.58 9.01
C THR A 281 23.01 -8.70 7.52
N ASP A 282 23.20 -9.88 6.92
CA ASP A 282 22.92 -10.11 5.51
C ASP A 282 21.40 -10.22 5.28
N PRO A 283 20.80 -9.39 4.40
CA PRO A 283 19.39 -9.49 4.04
C PRO A 283 19.00 -10.83 3.39
N ALA A 284 19.96 -11.54 2.78
CA ALA A 284 19.75 -12.84 2.12
C ALA A 284 19.85 -14.04 3.09
N ASN A 285 20.19 -13.82 4.36
CA ASN A 285 20.33 -14.91 5.33
C ASN A 285 19.01 -15.70 5.53
N GLU A 286 19.09 -17.03 5.53
CA GLU A 286 17.92 -17.91 5.61
C GLU A 286 17.14 -17.80 6.93
N ALA A 287 17.75 -17.30 8.01
CA ALA A 287 17.05 -17.08 9.28
C ALA A 287 15.84 -16.15 9.13
N TRP A 288 15.88 -15.22 8.15
CA TRP A 288 14.75 -14.35 7.83
C TRP A 288 13.52 -15.11 7.33
N ASN A 289 13.66 -16.33 6.79
CA ASN A 289 12.52 -17.12 6.33
C ASN A 289 11.59 -17.55 7.48
N ASN A 290 12.10 -17.57 8.71
CA ASN A 290 11.35 -17.93 9.92
C ASN A 290 10.78 -16.71 10.64
N ALA A 291 11.24 -15.50 10.31
CA ALA A 291 10.75 -14.27 10.94
C ALA A 291 9.42 -13.85 10.30
N GLN A 292 8.42 -13.53 11.12
CA GLN A 292 7.11 -13.14 10.61
C GLN A 292 7.16 -11.73 9.99
N PRO A 293 6.72 -11.55 8.72
CA PRO A 293 6.64 -10.24 8.10
C PRO A 293 5.43 -9.45 8.58
N MET A 294 5.56 -8.13 8.57
CA MET A 294 4.47 -7.18 8.76
C MET A 294 4.56 -6.08 7.69
N ASP A 295 3.47 -5.85 6.97
CA ASP A 295 3.35 -4.79 5.99
C ASP A 295 2.96 -3.49 6.68
N MET A 296 3.86 -2.51 6.66
CA MET A 296 3.58 -1.17 7.12
C MET A 296 3.14 -0.32 5.92
N ARG A 297 1.95 0.28 6.03
CA ARG A 297 1.45 1.22 5.01
C ARG A 297 2.05 2.60 5.23
N LEU A 298 2.47 3.23 4.13
CA LEU A 298 2.97 4.59 4.11
C LEU A 298 2.06 5.46 3.24
N ALA A 299 2.02 6.74 3.57
CA ALA A 299 1.35 7.77 2.80
C ALA A 299 2.27 8.98 2.63
N GLY A 300 2.01 9.80 1.62
CA GLY A 300 2.76 11.03 1.43
C GLY A 300 2.60 11.98 2.62
N GLN A 301 3.68 12.65 2.99
CA GLN A 301 3.70 13.61 4.09
C GLN A 301 2.88 14.88 3.74
N VAL A 302 1.64 14.98 4.22
CA VAL A 302 0.77 16.16 4.01
C VAL A 302 0.45 16.95 5.28
N ILE A 303 1.05 16.61 6.41
CA ILE A 303 0.75 17.20 7.72
C ILE A 303 1.34 18.59 7.83
N VAL A 304 2.60 18.74 7.39
CA VAL A 304 3.39 19.98 7.52
C VAL A 304 3.92 20.41 6.16
N PRO A 305 4.16 21.72 5.93
CA PRO A 305 4.88 22.20 4.76
C PRO A 305 6.33 21.67 4.73
N PRO A 306 6.86 21.27 3.56
CA PRO A 306 6.17 21.08 2.27
C PRO A 306 5.26 19.84 2.27
N ARG A 307 4.04 19.96 1.74
CA ARG A 307 3.05 18.87 1.69
C ARG A 307 3.18 18.06 0.40
N TRP A 308 3.40 16.76 0.51
CA TRP A 308 3.60 15.82 -0.59
C TRP A 308 2.53 14.72 -0.55
N GLN A 309 1.67 14.64 -1.56
CA GLN A 309 0.63 13.60 -1.68
C GLN A 309 0.87 12.59 -2.80
N ASN A 310 2.03 12.64 -3.47
CA ASN A 310 2.34 11.77 -4.59
C ASN A 310 3.48 10.78 -4.26
N PRO A 311 3.39 10.04 -3.14
CA PRO A 311 4.43 9.08 -2.77
C PRO A 311 4.53 7.97 -3.82
N SER A 312 5.74 7.48 -4.08
CA SER A 312 5.92 6.25 -4.85
C SER A 312 5.99 5.02 -3.94
N ILE A 313 6.65 5.16 -2.78
CA ILE A 313 6.76 4.13 -1.73
C ILE A 313 5.53 4.20 -0.83
N GLU A 314 4.59 3.28 -0.99
CA GLU A 314 3.32 3.21 -0.23
C GLU A 314 3.32 2.08 0.81
N MET A 315 4.36 1.25 0.83
CA MET A 315 4.43 0.06 1.69
C MET A 315 5.89 -0.35 1.92
N VAL A 316 6.19 -0.74 3.15
CA VAL A 316 7.44 -1.40 3.53
C VAL A 316 7.08 -2.67 4.30
N THR A 317 7.56 -3.82 3.85
CA THR A 317 7.45 -5.08 4.60
C THR A 317 8.63 -5.15 5.56
N ILE A 318 8.34 -5.35 6.84
CA ILE A 318 9.35 -5.43 7.91
C ILE A 318 9.33 -6.78 8.61
N GLN A 319 10.51 -7.29 8.94
CA GLN A 319 10.74 -8.46 9.77
C GLN A 319 11.74 -8.10 10.88
N ALA A 320 11.70 -8.79 12.01
CA ALA A 320 12.66 -8.58 13.09
C ALA A 320 13.22 -9.91 13.61
N ILE A 321 14.53 -9.93 13.89
CA ILE A 321 15.21 -11.03 14.59
C ILE A 321 15.96 -10.41 15.77
N ALA A 322 15.89 -11.04 16.93
CA ALA A 322 16.60 -10.61 18.13
C ALA A 322 17.27 -11.80 18.84
N ASN A 323 18.31 -11.52 19.60
CA ASN A 323 18.84 -12.43 20.61
C ASN A 323 18.94 -11.69 21.96
N ASP A 324 19.69 -12.23 22.91
CA ASP A 324 19.91 -11.62 24.23
C ASP A 324 20.69 -10.29 24.21
N ARG A 325 21.35 -9.97 23.09
CA ARG A 325 22.27 -8.82 22.97
C ARG A 325 21.89 -7.84 21.86
N ASN A 326 21.27 -8.29 20.78
CA ASN A 326 21.05 -7.52 19.56
C ASN A 326 19.63 -7.69 19.02
N ILE A 327 19.20 -6.70 18.24
CA ILE A 327 18.03 -6.76 17.37
C ILE A 327 18.43 -6.30 15.97
N ALA A 328 17.84 -6.93 14.97
CA ALA A 328 17.91 -6.51 13.59
C ALA A 328 16.52 -6.40 12.98
N PHE A 329 16.36 -5.40 12.12
CA PHE A 329 15.17 -5.19 11.31
C PHE A 329 15.52 -5.37 9.86
N LYS A 330 14.82 -6.28 9.18
CA LYS A 330 14.88 -6.41 7.72
C LYS A 330 13.74 -5.61 7.11
N LEU A 331 14.06 -4.66 6.24
CA LEU A 331 13.10 -3.83 5.51
C LEU A 331 13.15 -4.23 4.04
N THR A 332 11.97 -4.39 3.43
CA THR A 332 11.81 -4.63 2.00
C THR A 332 10.81 -3.64 1.43
N TRP A 333 11.19 -2.90 0.38
CA TRP A 333 10.27 -1.98 -0.30
C TRP A 333 10.55 -1.92 -1.80
N ASP A 334 9.49 -1.71 -2.56
CA ASP A 334 9.58 -1.61 -4.01
C ASP A 334 9.95 -0.17 -4.41
N ASP A 335 11.07 -0.04 -5.10
CA ASP A 335 11.59 1.19 -5.69
C ASP A 335 12.08 0.88 -7.11
N PRO A 336 11.42 1.37 -8.17
CA PRO A 336 11.74 1.02 -9.55
C PRO A 336 13.18 1.30 -9.95
N PHE A 337 13.88 2.22 -9.28
CA PHE A 337 15.24 2.59 -9.65
C PHE A 337 16.16 2.53 -8.43
N LYS A 338 17.46 2.36 -8.70
CA LYS A 338 18.50 2.38 -7.68
C LYS A 338 19.11 3.78 -7.67
N ASP A 339 18.60 4.68 -6.83
CA ASP A 339 19.07 6.06 -6.83
C ASP A 339 20.15 6.29 -5.77
N ILE A 340 21.38 6.49 -6.23
CA ILE A 340 22.62 6.54 -5.42
C ILE A 340 23.34 7.90 -5.50
N LYS A 341 22.65 8.94 -5.97
CA LYS A 341 23.21 10.30 -6.09
C LYS A 341 22.32 11.29 -5.37
N HIS A 342 22.92 12.29 -4.72
CA HIS A 342 22.17 13.31 -4.01
C HIS A 342 22.69 14.70 -4.30
N ASP A 343 21.96 15.47 -5.10
CA ASP A 343 22.26 16.85 -5.43
C ASP A 343 21.52 17.81 -4.50
N VAL A 344 22.22 18.25 -3.45
CA VAL A 344 21.69 19.18 -2.44
C VAL A 344 21.24 20.51 -3.05
N THR A 345 21.83 20.93 -4.18
CA THR A 345 21.50 22.22 -4.83
C THR A 345 20.12 22.22 -5.49
N LYS A 346 19.56 21.02 -5.70
CA LYS A 346 18.23 20.82 -6.29
C LYS A 346 17.15 20.56 -5.24
N GLU A 347 17.52 20.47 -3.96
CA GLU A 347 16.54 20.33 -2.89
C GLU A 347 15.56 21.52 -2.88
N LEU A 348 14.32 21.21 -2.53
CA LEU A 348 13.24 22.17 -2.41
C LEU A 348 13.56 23.17 -1.31
N ASN A 349 13.64 24.44 -1.68
CA ASN A 349 13.78 25.52 -0.72
C ASN A 349 12.49 25.69 0.08
N THR A 350 12.46 25.19 1.32
CA THR A 350 11.25 25.20 2.16
C THR A 350 10.78 26.59 2.54
N ASP A 351 11.67 27.59 2.52
CA ASP A 351 11.32 28.99 2.83
C ASP A 351 10.42 29.61 1.75
N GLU A 352 10.48 29.12 0.51
CA GLU A 352 9.63 29.60 -0.59
C GLU A 352 8.17 29.20 -0.41
N ILE A 353 7.94 28.02 0.17
CA ILE A 353 6.61 27.45 0.41
C ILE A 353 5.96 28.02 1.69
N GLN A 354 6.75 28.55 2.61
CA GLN A 354 6.28 29.12 3.88
C GLN A 354 5.88 30.61 3.78
N LYS A 355 6.09 31.28 2.65
CA LYS A 355 5.75 32.70 2.47
C LYS A 355 4.22 32.92 2.53
N VAL A 356 3.79 33.71 3.51
CA VAL A 356 2.38 34.08 3.78
C VAL A 356 1.77 34.77 2.56
N GLY A 357 0.63 34.26 2.08
CA GLY A 357 -0.13 34.81 0.94
C GLY A 357 -0.28 33.86 -0.25
N ILE A 358 0.54 32.80 -0.32
CA ILE A 358 0.36 31.69 -1.25
C ILE A 358 -0.47 30.62 -0.51
N PHE A 359 -1.72 30.42 -0.90
CA PHE A 359 -2.65 29.47 -0.27
C PHE A 359 -2.20 28.00 -0.31
N ASN A 360 -1.06 27.71 -0.94
CA ASN A 360 -0.68 26.34 -1.23
C ASN A 360 0.71 25.99 -0.73
N SER A 361 0.75 25.21 0.35
CA SER A 361 1.99 24.62 0.86
C SER A 361 2.28 23.23 0.26
N TYR A 362 1.48 22.80 -0.71
CA TYR A 362 1.65 21.54 -1.41
C TYR A 362 2.70 21.67 -2.50
N VAL A 363 3.46 20.60 -2.67
CA VAL A 363 4.44 20.47 -3.73
C VAL A 363 3.71 20.03 -5.00
N ALA A 364 3.91 20.76 -6.09
CA ALA A 364 3.33 20.38 -7.37
C ALA A 364 3.91 19.02 -7.81
N ALA A 365 3.05 18.19 -8.40
CA ALA A 365 3.43 16.85 -8.84
C ALA A 365 4.49 16.87 -9.95
N ASN A 366 4.57 17.95 -10.72
CA ASN A 366 5.53 18.14 -11.80
C ASN A 366 6.08 19.57 -11.78
N GLY A 367 7.33 19.76 -12.20
CA GLY A 367 7.95 21.07 -12.41
C GLY A 367 8.51 21.77 -11.18
N MET A 368 7.94 21.56 -9.98
CA MET A 368 8.44 22.19 -8.74
C MET A 368 9.68 21.50 -8.16
N ILE A 369 9.72 20.17 -8.20
CA ILE A 369 10.88 19.37 -7.81
C ILE A 369 11.31 18.49 -8.99
N PRO A 370 12.62 18.25 -9.17
CA PRO A 370 13.08 17.30 -10.18
C PRO A 370 12.65 15.89 -9.82
N ARG A 371 11.80 15.31 -10.68
CA ARG A 371 11.38 13.91 -10.59
C ARG A 371 12.10 13.12 -11.67
N ALA A 372 13.40 12.90 -11.45
CA ALA A 372 14.31 12.34 -12.43
C ALA A 372 15.35 11.44 -11.75
N LEU A 373 15.85 10.46 -12.50
CA LEU A 373 16.99 9.64 -12.09
C LEU A 373 18.21 10.49 -11.75
N ASP A 374 19.15 9.92 -11.00
CA ASP A 374 20.46 10.52 -10.74
C ASP A 374 20.39 11.90 -10.07
N THR A 375 19.31 12.21 -9.35
CA THR A 375 19.11 13.53 -8.73
C THR A 375 19.10 13.48 -7.20
N PHE A 376 18.16 12.74 -6.62
CA PHE A 376 18.13 12.49 -5.19
C PHE A 376 18.35 11.01 -4.93
N ARG A 377 18.82 10.68 -3.73
CA ARG A 377 19.10 9.31 -3.31
C ARG A 377 17.87 8.64 -2.74
N ASP A 378 17.89 7.31 -2.78
CA ASP A 378 16.98 6.52 -1.96
C ASP A 378 17.39 6.57 -0.50
N SER A 379 16.39 6.61 0.38
CA SER A 379 16.60 6.63 1.82
C SER A 379 15.44 5.96 2.55
N VAL A 380 15.73 5.40 3.71
CA VAL A 380 14.71 4.89 4.64
C VAL A 380 15.16 5.18 6.07
N ALA A 381 14.20 5.50 6.94
CA ALA A 381 14.47 5.72 8.34
C ALA A 381 13.51 4.95 9.24
N LEU A 382 14.07 4.16 10.16
CA LEU A 382 13.32 3.66 11.31
C LEU A 382 13.29 4.75 12.38
N GLN A 383 12.14 4.91 13.03
CA GLN A 383 11.95 5.88 14.10
C GLN A 383 11.33 5.21 15.32
N PHE A 384 11.88 5.54 16.49
CA PHE A 384 11.44 5.05 17.78
C PHE A 384 11.36 6.21 18.80
N PRO A 385 10.44 6.19 19.76
CA PRO A 385 10.52 7.06 20.92
C PRO A 385 11.80 6.80 21.72
N VAL A 386 12.50 7.85 22.15
CA VAL A 386 13.67 7.69 23.05
C VAL A 386 13.23 7.14 24.41
N LYS A 387 12.10 7.63 24.91
CA LYS A 387 11.49 7.17 26.16
C LYS A 387 10.26 6.35 25.86
N GLU A 388 10.07 5.28 26.62
CA GLU A 388 8.82 4.53 26.61
C GLU A 388 7.66 5.49 26.89
N PRO A 389 6.64 5.57 26.01
CA PRO A 389 5.52 6.48 26.24
C PRO A 389 4.75 6.08 27.49
N SER A 390 4.45 7.03 28.36
CA SER A 390 3.58 6.79 29.52
C SER A 390 2.11 6.80 29.09
N GLY A 391 1.43 5.65 29.19
CA GLY A 391 0.03 5.50 28.80
C GLY A 391 -0.16 5.46 27.27
N THR A 392 -1.25 6.05 26.77
CA THR A 392 -1.61 5.99 25.34
C THR A 392 -0.98 7.09 24.49
N LYS A 393 -0.37 8.11 25.11
CA LYS A 393 0.17 9.29 24.42
C LYS A 393 1.54 8.95 23.82
N LYS A 394 1.60 8.79 22.50
CA LYS A 394 2.84 8.62 21.73
C LYS A 394 3.43 9.98 21.33
N PRO A 395 4.75 10.08 21.08
CA PRO A 395 5.32 11.23 20.38
C PRO A 395 4.60 11.43 19.05
N HIS A 396 4.61 12.64 18.50
CA HIS A 396 4.12 12.83 17.13
C HIS A 396 4.94 11.96 16.15
N PHE A 397 4.29 11.19 15.26
CA PHE A 397 4.99 10.24 14.39
C PHE A 397 5.88 10.92 13.34
N LEU A 398 5.64 12.20 13.04
CA LEU A 398 6.57 13.00 12.27
C LEU A 398 7.66 13.61 13.18
N ARG A 399 8.72 12.84 13.43
CA ARG A 399 9.94 13.29 14.12
C ARG A 399 9.76 13.75 15.58
N GLY A 400 8.72 13.27 16.26
CA GLY A 400 8.46 13.60 17.67
C GLY A 400 7.98 15.03 17.89
N ASP A 401 8.15 15.51 19.13
CA ASP A 401 7.83 16.88 19.53
C ASP A 401 8.83 17.40 20.58
N SER A 402 8.67 18.63 21.04
CA SER A 402 9.62 19.27 21.96
C SER A 402 9.77 18.53 23.30
N SER A 403 8.73 17.83 23.74
CA SER A 403 8.71 17.06 25.00
C SER A 403 9.01 15.58 24.77
N ASN A 404 8.68 15.05 23.59
CA ASN A 404 8.82 13.65 23.23
C ASN A 404 9.80 13.48 22.07
N GLN A 405 11.08 13.32 22.42
CA GLN A 405 12.16 13.07 21.48
C GLN A 405 12.05 11.67 20.86
N VAL A 406 12.46 11.56 19.60
CA VAL A 406 12.60 10.29 18.90
C VAL A 406 14.07 10.03 18.54
N ASN A 407 14.42 8.75 18.44
CA ASN A 407 15.66 8.24 17.87
C ASN A 407 15.35 7.74 16.45
N LEU A 408 16.20 8.07 15.49
CA LEU A 408 16.06 7.66 14.10
C LEU A 408 17.31 6.91 13.65
N TRP A 409 17.10 5.84 12.90
CA TRP A 409 18.15 5.13 12.17
C TRP A 409 17.94 5.43 10.70
N ILE A 410 18.75 6.33 10.13
CA ILE A 410 18.55 6.89 8.79
C ILE A 410 19.58 6.26 7.86
N TRP A 411 19.13 5.50 6.88
CA TRP A 411 19.98 4.92 5.84
C TRP A 411 19.93 5.75 4.55
N ASN A 412 21.07 5.92 3.90
CA ASN A 412 21.22 6.68 2.66
C ASN A 412 21.96 5.84 1.60
N ALA A 413 21.36 5.71 0.41
CA ALA A 413 21.88 4.85 -0.66
C ALA A 413 23.20 5.32 -1.27
N ASP A 414 23.40 6.63 -1.40
CA ASP A 414 24.64 7.24 -1.91
C ASP A 414 25.85 6.96 -1.00
N VAL A 415 25.66 7.04 0.32
CA VAL A 415 26.69 6.72 1.31
C VAL A 415 27.01 5.22 1.30
N ALA A 416 25.98 4.37 1.13
CA ALA A 416 26.18 2.92 0.99
C ALA A 416 27.01 2.57 -0.25
N GLU A 417 26.69 3.17 -1.39
CA GLU A 417 27.43 2.95 -2.63
C GLU A 417 28.87 3.43 -2.54
N ALA A 418 29.12 4.53 -1.83
CA ALA A 418 30.46 5.05 -1.58
C ALA A 418 31.28 4.23 -0.56
N GLY A 419 30.72 3.15 0.01
CA GLY A 419 31.38 2.33 1.03
C GLY A 419 31.50 3.01 2.40
N GLY A 420 30.73 4.08 2.64
CA GLY A 420 30.70 4.81 3.91
C GLY A 420 29.78 4.16 4.95
N LYS A 421 29.67 4.83 6.11
CA LYS A 421 28.70 4.45 7.15
C LYS A 421 27.28 4.86 6.72
N ALA A 422 26.63 3.95 5.97
CA ALA A 422 25.37 4.23 5.29
C ALA A 422 24.19 4.55 6.20
N THR A 423 24.18 4.00 7.41
CA THR A 423 23.16 4.28 8.42
C THR A 423 23.73 5.14 9.54
N VAL A 424 23.00 6.20 9.87
CA VAL A 424 23.33 7.09 10.98
C VAL A 424 22.26 7.04 12.07
N ASP A 425 22.72 6.98 13.32
CA ASP A 425 21.95 7.28 14.51
C ASP A 425 21.74 8.79 14.63
N ALA A 426 20.48 9.19 14.77
CA ALA A 426 20.08 10.57 14.90
C ALA A 426 18.94 10.73 15.90
N ASN A 427 18.66 11.97 16.28
CA ASN A 427 17.51 12.30 17.11
C ASN A 427 16.76 13.52 16.60
N ALA A 428 15.46 13.56 16.86
CA ALA A 428 14.62 14.72 16.55
C ALA A 428 13.64 15.06 17.68
N ARG A 429 13.29 16.34 17.77
CA ARG A 429 12.33 16.92 18.71
C ARG A 429 11.29 17.76 17.96
N GLY A 430 10.71 17.15 16.93
CA GLY A 430 9.84 17.79 15.95
C GLY A 430 10.47 17.95 14.58
N TRP A 431 9.63 18.32 13.62
CA TRP A 431 9.95 18.38 12.19
C TRP A 431 10.58 19.70 11.72
N ARG A 432 10.53 20.76 12.55
CA ARG A 432 11.01 22.11 12.17
C ARG A 432 12.51 22.21 11.96
N GLN A 433 13.26 21.25 12.50
CA GLN A 433 14.72 21.19 12.37
C GLN A 433 15.09 19.82 11.79
N PRO A 434 16.19 19.74 11.03
CA PRO A 434 16.70 18.44 10.60
C PRO A 434 17.04 17.57 11.82
N PRO A 435 16.97 16.23 11.70
CA PRO A 435 17.45 15.33 12.73
C PRO A 435 18.91 15.66 13.08
N LYS A 436 19.20 15.74 14.38
CA LYS A 436 20.55 15.91 14.89
C LYS A 436 21.26 14.57 14.84
N ILE A 437 22.24 14.44 13.95
CA ILE A 437 23.12 13.27 13.87
C ILE A 437 23.91 13.15 15.18
N GLN A 438 23.99 11.94 15.74
CA GLN A 438 24.78 11.66 16.93
C GLN A 438 26.29 11.68 16.59
N LYS A 439 27.15 11.80 17.60
CA LYS A 439 28.60 11.83 17.37
C LYS A 439 29.12 10.47 16.91
N ASP A 440 30.27 10.44 16.24
CA ASP A 440 30.84 9.21 15.65
C ASP A 440 31.00 8.05 16.63
N ASP A 441 31.37 8.34 17.88
CA ASP A 441 31.51 7.36 18.98
C ASP A 441 30.17 6.84 19.52
N GLN A 442 29.07 7.46 19.13
CA GLN A 442 27.69 7.10 19.50
C GLN A 442 26.94 6.42 18.35
N GLN A 443 27.52 6.38 17.16
CA GLN A 443 26.93 5.74 15.99
C GLN A 443 27.04 4.20 16.11
N GLN A 444 25.96 3.50 16.43
CA GLN A 444 25.97 2.08 16.80
C GLN A 444 25.23 1.19 15.80
N VAL A 445 24.38 1.76 14.95
CA VAL A 445 23.64 0.97 13.96
C VAL A 445 24.56 0.58 12.82
N VAL A 446 24.55 -0.70 12.48
CA VAL A 446 25.18 -1.23 11.27
C VAL A 446 24.10 -1.65 10.29
N SER A 447 24.40 -1.54 9.00
CA SER A 447 23.44 -1.91 7.97
C SER A 447 24.09 -2.52 6.75
N GLN A 448 23.30 -3.32 6.04
CA GLN A 448 23.64 -3.89 4.74
C GLN A 448 22.38 -3.87 3.89
N ALA A 449 22.51 -3.42 2.64
CA ALA A 449 21.40 -3.27 1.71
C ALA A 449 21.74 -3.88 0.35
N ASN A 450 20.74 -4.42 -0.32
CA ASN A 450 20.80 -4.89 -1.69
C ASN A 450 19.62 -4.33 -2.48
N TRP A 451 19.85 -3.94 -3.72
CA TRP A 451 18.80 -3.60 -4.67
C TRP A 451 18.80 -4.64 -5.79
N ASP A 452 17.63 -5.21 -6.08
CA ASP A 452 17.46 -6.15 -7.19
C ASP A 452 16.06 -5.98 -7.82
N GLN A 453 16.03 -5.77 -9.14
CA GLN A 453 14.81 -5.70 -9.96
C GLN A 453 13.69 -4.85 -9.36
N GLY A 454 14.01 -3.59 -9.04
CA GLY A 454 13.01 -2.63 -8.56
C GLY A 454 12.63 -2.80 -7.08
N GLN A 455 13.47 -3.46 -6.27
CA GLN A 455 13.21 -3.68 -4.86
C GLN A 455 14.49 -3.52 -4.03
N TRP A 456 14.40 -2.72 -2.97
CA TRP A 456 15.41 -2.69 -1.92
C TRP A 456 15.09 -3.73 -0.85
N THR A 457 16.12 -4.44 -0.41
CA THR A 457 16.10 -5.29 0.78
C THR A 457 17.29 -4.90 1.65
N MET A 458 17.05 -4.53 2.90
CA MET A 458 18.13 -4.15 3.80
C MET A 458 17.93 -4.68 5.21
N VAL A 459 19.01 -4.72 5.97
CA VAL A 459 19.00 -4.99 7.41
C VAL A 459 19.63 -3.82 8.14
N MET A 460 18.99 -3.36 9.22
CA MET A 460 19.59 -2.49 10.23
C MET A 460 19.71 -3.27 11.54
N LYS A 461 20.91 -3.35 12.12
CA LYS A 461 21.19 -4.08 13.36
C LYS A 461 21.81 -3.16 14.40
N ARG A 462 21.40 -3.34 15.65
CA ARG A 462 21.98 -2.67 16.83
C ARG A 462 21.88 -3.57 18.06
N ALA A 463 22.69 -3.28 19.08
CA ALA A 463 22.51 -3.84 20.41
C ALA A 463 21.10 -3.52 20.98
N LEU A 464 20.55 -4.38 21.84
CA LEU A 464 19.26 -4.15 22.49
C LEU A 464 19.29 -2.88 23.35
N THR A 465 20.37 -2.69 24.09
CA THR A 465 20.60 -1.55 24.98
C THR A 465 21.89 -0.83 24.65
N THR A 466 21.93 0.47 24.95
CA THR A 466 23.09 1.34 24.74
C THR A 466 23.29 2.25 25.94
N ASP A 467 24.50 2.79 26.10
CA ASP A 467 24.80 3.74 27.17
C ASP A 467 24.29 5.18 26.87
N ASP A 468 23.86 5.44 25.63
CA ASP A 468 23.29 6.74 25.27
C ASP A 468 21.80 6.82 25.65
N LYS A 469 21.49 7.69 26.62
CA LYS A 469 20.12 8.00 27.05
C LYS A 469 19.22 8.58 25.94
N ASN A 470 19.79 8.98 24.80
CA ASN A 470 19.06 9.46 23.63
C ASN A 470 18.67 8.33 22.67
N ASP A 471 19.06 7.10 22.94
CA ASP A 471 18.70 5.96 22.14
C ASP A 471 17.46 5.25 22.66
N VAL A 472 16.70 4.65 21.75
CA VAL A 472 15.67 3.67 22.13
C VAL A 472 16.34 2.47 22.82
N GLN A 473 15.67 1.91 23.83
CA GLN A 473 16.09 0.69 24.51
C GLN A 473 15.10 -0.44 24.21
N PHE A 474 15.58 -1.55 23.66
CA PHE A 474 14.74 -2.69 23.28
C PHE A 474 14.65 -3.70 24.42
N MET A 475 13.67 -3.49 25.30
CA MET A 475 13.43 -4.37 26.44
C MET A 475 12.44 -5.50 26.08
N PRO A 476 12.77 -6.78 26.34
CA PRO A 476 11.83 -7.88 26.18
C PRO A 476 10.53 -7.68 26.98
N GLY A 477 9.41 -8.11 26.41
CA GLY A 477 8.07 -7.96 26.97
C GLY A 477 7.44 -6.57 26.82
N LYS A 478 8.12 -5.61 26.17
CA LYS A 478 7.60 -4.26 25.93
C LYS A 478 7.12 -4.08 24.49
N PHE A 479 6.00 -3.37 24.35
CA PHE A 479 5.49 -2.90 23.06
C PHE A 479 6.15 -1.57 22.72
N ILE A 480 7.17 -1.63 21.87
CA ILE A 480 7.98 -0.45 21.51
C ILE A 480 7.40 0.17 20.24
N PRO A 481 6.95 1.45 20.27
CA PRO A 481 6.44 2.08 19.07
C PRO A 481 7.54 2.24 18.01
N MET A 482 7.20 1.95 16.77
CA MET A 482 8.06 2.08 15.60
C MET A 482 7.30 2.71 14.44
N SER A 483 7.94 3.61 13.71
CA SER A 483 7.41 4.16 12.45
C SER A 483 8.51 4.23 11.39
N ILE A 484 8.12 4.35 10.13
CA ILE A 484 9.03 4.39 8.99
C ILE A 484 8.82 5.68 8.20
N ASN A 485 9.92 6.30 7.79
CA ASN A 485 9.95 7.29 6.72
C ASN A 485 10.74 6.71 5.54
N ALA A 486 10.30 6.97 4.32
CA ALA A 486 10.97 6.47 3.10
C ALA A 486 11.00 7.54 2.01
N TRP A 487 12.01 7.48 1.15
CA TRP A 487 12.27 8.41 0.06
C TRP A 487 12.70 7.63 -1.19
N ASP A 488 11.97 7.80 -2.29
CA ASP A 488 12.36 7.40 -3.66
C ASP A 488 12.99 8.60 -4.38
N GLY A 489 14.27 8.48 -4.69
CA GLY A 489 15.08 9.55 -5.24
C GLY A 489 14.57 10.04 -6.61
N SER A 490 14.28 9.09 -7.50
CA SER A 490 13.73 9.36 -8.83
C SER A 490 12.33 9.97 -8.80
N ASN A 491 11.60 9.80 -7.69
CA ASN A 491 10.31 10.44 -7.44
C ASN A 491 10.42 11.87 -6.92
N GLY A 492 11.64 12.38 -6.72
CA GLY A 492 11.90 13.71 -6.21
C GLY A 492 11.88 13.79 -4.69
N GLU A 493 11.77 12.66 -3.98
CA GLU A 493 11.60 12.66 -2.53
C GLU A 493 12.92 12.94 -1.83
N HIS A 494 12.92 13.95 -0.96
CA HIS A 494 14.05 14.35 -0.13
C HIS A 494 13.54 15.17 1.06
N GLY A 495 14.32 15.25 2.14
CA GLY A 495 13.99 16.11 3.28
C GLY A 495 12.65 15.75 3.93
N LEU A 496 11.63 16.61 3.78
CA LEU A 496 10.25 16.38 4.26
C LEU A 496 9.27 15.96 3.14
N VAL A 497 9.70 16.00 1.88
CA VAL A 497 8.98 15.42 0.74
C VAL A 497 9.24 13.92 0.77
N MET A 498 8.35 13.16 1.40
CA MET A 498 8.61 11.76 1.73
C MET A 498 7.32 10.98 1.98
N SER A 499 7.48 9.67 2.05
CA SER A 499 6.48 8.75 2.58
C SER A 499 6.66 8.56 4.08
N VAL A 500 5.55 8.51 4.83
CA VAL A 500 5.53 8.30 6.28
C VAL A 500 4.49 7.26 6.70
N SER A 501 4.80 6.45 7.70
CA SER A 501 3.84 5.56 8.37
C SER A 501 3.29 6.18 9.66
N SER A 502 2.15 5.66 10.13
CA SER A 502 1.76 5.81 11.53
C SER A 502 2.63 4.95 12.46
N TRP A 503 2.47 5.13 13.78
CA TRP A 503 3.07 4.25 14.77
C TRP A 503 2.49 2.85 14.71
N HIS A 504 3.37 1.87 14.55
CA HIS A 504 3.14 0.44 14.80
C HIS A 504 3.95 0.03 16.03
N TYR A 505 3.93 -1.25 16.40
CA TYR A 505 4.70 -1.76 17.53
C TYR A 505 5.65 -2.87 17.09
N VAL A 506 6.83 -2.89 17.69
CA VAL A 506 7.69 -4.06 17.75
C VAL A 506 7.66 -4.66 19.15
N LEU A 507 7.62 -5.99 19.23
CA LEU A 507 7.64 -6.77 20.46
C LEU A 507 8.76 -7.81 20.38
N ILE A 508 9.62 -7.84 21.38
CA ILE A 508 10.49 -8.99 21.67
C ILE A 508 9.80 -9.74 22.81
N GLU A 509 9.47 -11.01 22.61
CA GLU A 509 8.80 -11.78 23.68
C GLU A 509 9.72 -11.94 24.89
N ALA A 510 9.16 -11.79 26.09
CA ALA A 510 9.92 -12.04 27.31
C ALA A 510 10.11 -13.55 27.49
N PRO A 511 11.32 -14.01 27.88
CA PRO A 511 11.51 -15.41 28.19
C PRO A 511 10.61 -15.80 29.38
N MET A 512 9.95 -16.96 29.26
CA MET A 512 9.10 -17.48 30.33
C MET A 512 9.96 -17.77 31.57
N PRO A 513 9.64 -17.19 32.74
CA PRO A 513 10.39 -17.48 33.96
C PRO A 513 10.35 -18.97 34.28
N ILE A 514 11.49 -19.55 34.70
CA ILE A 514 11.57 -20.98 35.05
C ILE A 514 10.56 -21.37 36.16
N THR A 515 10.21 -20.41 37.00
CA THR A 515 9.20 -20.57 38.06
C THR A 515 7.84 -20.96 37.50
N VAL A 516 7.45 -20.50 36.30
CA VAL A 516 6.19 -20.91 35.68
C VAL A 516 6.20 -22.41 35.40
N TYR A 517 7.27 -22.93 34.78
CA TYR A 517 7.40 -24.37 34.54
C TYR A 517 7.42 -25.18 35.84
N ILE A 518 8.10 -24.68 36.89
CA ILE A 518 8.14 -25.31 38.21
C ILE A 518 6.73 -25.35 38.82
N PHE A 519 5.98 -24.25 38.81
CA PHE A 519 4.63 -24.20 39.34
C PHE A 519 3.65 -25.07 38.54
N THR A 520 3.77 -25.10 37.21
CA THR A 520 2.99 -26.01 36.36
C THR A 520 3.30 -27.47 36.71
N ALA A 521 4.56 -27.85 36.85
CA ALA A 521 4.95 -29.21 37.24
C ALA A 521 4.46 -29.59 38.65
N LEU A 522 4.59 -28.69 39.63
CA LEU A 522 4.04 -28.87 40.98
C LEU A 522 2.52 -29.01 40.95
N GLY A 523 1.83 -28.21 40.12
CA GLY A 523 0.39 -28.32 39.91
C GLY A 523 0.00 -29.70 39.37
N PHE A 524 0.68 -30.20 38.33
CA PHE A 524 0.45 -31.55 37.81
C PHE A 524 0.71 -32.65 38.84
N LEU A 525 1.77 -32.53 39.65
CA LEU A 525 2.07 -33.48 40.71
C LEU A 525 1.01 -33.47 41.83
N LEU A 526 0.53 -32.29 42.23
CA LEU A 526 -0.53 -32.15 43.22
C LEU A 526 -1.85 -32.71 42.71
N THR A 527 -2.27 -32.31 41.50
CA THR A 527 -3.51 -32.82 40.89
C THR A 527 -3.43 -34.33 40.65
N GLY A 528 -2.30 -34.83 40.15
CA GLY A 528 -2.06 -36.26 39.99
C GLY A 528 -2.09 -37.01 41.32
N GLY A 529 -1.47 -36.45 42.37
CA GLY A 529 -1.51 -37.01 43.72
C GLY A 529 -2.93 -37.06 44.30
N VAL A 530 -3.71 -36.01 44.12
CA VAL A 530 -5.13 -35.95 44.52
C VAL A 530 -5.97 -36.98 43.76
N LEU A 531 -5.78 -37.12 42.44
CA LEU A 531 -6.46 -38.12 41.64
C LEU A 531 -6.11 -39.55 42.06
N VAL A 532 -4.83 -39.83 42.32
CA VAL A 532 -4.39 -41.14 42.84
C VAL A 532 -4.99 -41.40 44.22
N TRP A 533 -5.06 -40.39 45.09
CA TRP A 533 -5.69 -40.50 46.40
C TRP A 533 -7.19 -40.81 46.29
N PHE A 534 -7.93 -40.11 45.43
CA PHE A 534 -9.34 -40.40 45.17
C PHE A 534 -9.55 -41.80 44.56
N ALA A 535 -8.71 -42.22 43.61
CA ALA A 535 -8.78 -43.55 43.01
C ALA A 535 -8.53 -44.66 44.05
N LYS A 536 -7.53 -44.49 44.92
CA LYS A 536 -7.27 -45.42 46.02
C LYS A 536 -8.41 -45.44 47.04
N LYS A 537 -9.00 -44.29 47.36
CA LYS A 537 -10.15 -44.20 48.27
C LYS A 537 -11.40 -44.88 47.69
N ALA A 538 -11.68 -44.70 46.40
CA ALA A 538 -12.78 -45.36 45.70
C ALA A 538 -12.59 -46.89 45.59
N GLN A 539 -11.35 -47.36 45.47
CA GLN A 539 -11.03 -48.80 45.51
C GLN A 539 -11.09 -49.40 46.92
N ALA A 540 -10.97 -48.57 47.97
CA ALA A 540 -11.00 -48.98 49.37
C ALA A 540 -12.41 -48.98 49.98
N GLU A 541 -13.44 -48.53 49.25
CA GLU A 541 -14.85 -48.73 49.63
C GLU A 541 -15.28 -50.15 49.22
N PRO A 542 -15.56 -51.06 50.18
CA PRO A 542 -16.07 -52.38 49.87
C PRO A 542 -17.46 -52.23 49.24
N GLY A 543 -17.71 -52.95 48.15
CA GLY A 543 -19.02 -53.03 47.53
C GLY A 543 -20.09 -53.35 48.58
N SER A 544 -21.07 -52.47 48.73
CA SER A 544 -22.36 -52.88 49.29
C SER A 544 -23.00 -53.82 48.27
N GLU A 545 -22.69 -55.11 48.38
CA GLU A 545 -23.49 -56.16 47.77
C GLU A 545 -24.92 -56.01 48.29
N ALA A 546 -25.84 -55.79 47.35
CA ALA A 546 -27.24 -56.03 47.57
C ALA A 546 -27.45 -57.55 47.63
N THR A 547 -27.64 -58.08 48.83
CA THR A 547 -28.77 -58.93 49.27
C THR A 547 -28.59 -59.33 50.73
#